data_AF-A0A3L7SP27-F1
#
_entry.id   AF-A0A3L7SP27-F1
#
_cell.length_a   1.000
_cell.length_b   1.000
_cell.length_c   1.000
_cell.angle_alpha   90.00
_cell.angle_beta   90.00
_cell.angle_gamma   90.00
#
_symmetry.space_group_name_H-M   'P 1'
#
loop_
_entity.id
_entity.type
_entity.pdbx_description
1 polymer ?
#
loop_
_entity_poly.entity_id
_entity_poly.type
_entity_poly.pdbx_seq_one_letter_code
_entity_poly.pdbx_strand_id
1 'polypeptide(L)'
;MIEQKLMELIETLPFPILILDMQAIEFFGSSFIETLFRVWKKLNTHPAAQFGISGLQPYCREVLEITHLDKIWPLFKTNQAAVKSLGCG
;
A
#
# COMPACT_ATOMS: atom_id res chain seq x y z
N MET A 1 -1.47 16.09 -4.95
CA MET A 1 -1.75 16.15 -3.49
C MET A 1 -2.55 14.91 -3.05
N ILE A 2 -1.96 13.71 -3.17
CA ILE A 2 -2.56 12.43 -2.72
C ILE A 2 -2.16 12.11 -1.27
N GLU A 3 -0.92 12.48 -0.89
CA GLU A 3 -0.35 12.26 0.43
C GLU A 3 -1.19 12.85 1.56
N GLN A 4 -1.60 14.12 1.45
CA GLN A 4 -2.42 14.79 2.47
C GLN A 4 -3.76 14.06 2.71
N LYS A 5 -4.45 13.65 1.63
CA LYS A 5 -5.72 12.91 1.75
C LYS A 5 -5.52 11.54 2.40
N LEU A 6 -4.43 10.84 2.07
CA LEU A 6 -4.11 9.55 2.70
C LEU A 6 -3.85 9.73 4.20
N MET A 7 -3.10 10.76 4.59
CA MET A 7 -2.79 11.05 5.99
C MET A 7 -4.05 11.37 6.81
N GLU A 8 -4.96 12.19 6.27
CA GLU A 8 -6.23 12.53 6.90
C GLU A 8 -7.14 11.30 7.13
N LEU A 9 -7.22 10.39 6.14
CA LEU A 9 -7.98 9.14 6.27
C LEU A 9 -7.40 8.22 7.34
N ILE A 10 -6.08 8.17 7.49
CA ILE A 10 -5.40 7.33 8.48
C ILE A 10 -5.68 7.83 9.90
N GLU A 11 -5.79 9.14 10.10
CA GLU A 11 -6.02 9.74 11.42
C GLU A 11 -7.47 9.64 11.89
N THR A 12 -8.42 9.44 10.96
CA THR A 12 -9.86 9.43 11.25
C THR A 12 -10.48 8.04 11.37
N LEU A 13 -9.78 6.98 10.94
CA LEU A 13 -10.30 5.61 10.95
C LEU A 13 -9.74 4.80 12.14
N PRO A 14 -10.60 4.12 12.92
CA PRO A 14 -10.17 3.38 14.12
C PRO A 14 -9.34 2.13 13.82
N PHE A 15 -9.40 1.61 12.59
CA PHE A 15 -8.64 0.47 12.11
C PHE A 15 -8.26 0.68 10.64
N PRO A 16 -7.11 1.32 10.34
CA PRO A 16 -6.78 1.62 8.95
C PRO A 16 -6.12 0.39 8.31
N ILE A 17 -6.94 -0.47 7.72
CA ILE A 17 -6.47 -1.41 6.70
C ILE A 17 -6.44 -0.62 5.40
N LEU A 18 -5.23 -0.33 4.89
CA LEU A 18 -5.05 0.36 3.63
C LEU A 18 -4.63 -0.64 2.55
N ILE A 19 -5.48 -0.80 1.54
CA ILE A 19 -5.17 -1.55 0.32
C ILE A 19 -5.02 -0.55 -0.82
N LEU A 20 -3.85 -0.51 -1.43
CA LEU A 20 -3.59 0.33 -2.59
C LEU A 20 -3.76 -0.48 -3.88
N ASP A 21 -4.84 -0.20 -4.62
CA ASP A 21 -5.06 -0.74 -5.95
C ASP A 21 -4.23 0.00 -7.00
N MET A 22 -3.37 -0.73 -7.69
CA MET A 22 -2.50 -0.22 -8.75
C MET A 22 -2.86 -0.73 -10.14
N GLN A 23 -4.05 -1.30 -10.34
CA GLN A 23 -4.45 -1.87 -11.64
C GLN A 23 -4.28 -0.92 -12.82
N ALA A 24 -4.54 0.38 -12.61
CA ALA A 24 -4.43 1.42 -13.63
C ALA A 24 -3.06 2.15 -13.64
N ILE A 25 -2.09 1.72 -12.83
CA ILE A 25 -0.77 2.34 -12.73
C ILE A 25 0.24 1.51 -13.52
N GLU A 26 0.73 2.07 -14.61
CA GLU A 26 1.69 1.40 -15.50
C GLU A 26 3.14 1.73 -15.17
N PHE A 27 3.38 2.85 -14.48
CA PHE A 27 4.72 3.35 -14.16
C PHE A 27 4.72 4.21 -12.90
N PHE A 28 5.76 4.06 -12.07
CA PHE A 28 6.09 5.02 -11.01
C PHE A 28 7.59 5.05 -10.72
N GLY A 29 8.06 6.18 -10.19
CA GLY A 29 9.45 6.40 -9.80
C GLY A 29 9.65 6.50 -8.29
N SER A 30 10.87 6.88 -7.90
CA SER A 30 11.31 6.97 -6.51
C SER A 30 10.46 7.91 -5.64
N SER A 31 9.98 9.03 -6.18
CA SER A 31 9.14 9.98 -5.43
C SER A 31 7.81 9.39 -4.97
N PHE A 32 7.22 8.50 -5.79
CA PHE A 32 6.00 7.80 -5.43
C PHE A 32 6.28 6.76 -4.34
N ILE A 33 7.36 5.99 -4.47
CA ILE A 33 7.82 5.04 -3.46
C ILE A 33 8.05 5.74 -2.11
N GLU A 34 8.72 6.89 -2.13
CA GLU A 34 8.98 7.68 -0.93
C GLU A 34 7.68 8.11 -0.23
N THR A 35 6.66 8.48 -1.02
CA THR A 35 5.32 8.82 -0.53
C THR A 35 4.65 7.61 0.12
N LEU A 36 4.67 6.44 -0.54
CA LEU A 36 4.11 5.21 0.02
C LEU A 36 4.79 4.81 1.32
N PHE A 37 6.11 5.00 1.40
CA PHE A 37 6.88 4.69 2.59
C PHE A 37 6.52 5.58 3.78
N ARG A 38 6.29 6.88 3.56
CA ARG A 38 5.78 7.80 4.59
C ARG A 38 4.41 7.39 5.10
N VAL A 39 3.50 7.05 4.18
CA VAL A 39 2.15 6.58 4.50
C VAL A 39 2.19 5.28 5.32
N TRP A 40 2.98 4.30 4.87
CA TRP A 40 3.16 3.03 5.58
C TRP A 40 3.77 3.21 6.98
N LYS A 41 4.77 4.08 7.13
CA LYS A 41 5.35 4.41 8.44
C LYS A 41 4.31 5.00 9.40
N LYS A 42 3.45 5.89 8.91
CA LYS A 42 2.36 6.47 9.71
C LYS A 42 1.33 5.40 10.09
N LEU A 43 0.94 4.52 9.17
CA LEU A 43 0.03 3.40 9.49
C LEU A 43 0.58 2.54 10.62
N ASN A 44 1.86 2.18 10.57
CA ASN A 44 2.49 1.32 11.58
C ASN A 44 2.61 1.94 12.96
N THR A 45 2.27 3.22 13.17
CA THR A 45 2.13 3.76 14.53
C THR A 45 0.92 3.18 15.25
N HIS A 46 -0.03 2.57 14.51
CA HIS A 46 -1.20 1.90 15.06
C HIS A 46 -0.98 0.38 15.08
N PRO A 47 -1.04 -0.30 16.24
CA PRO A 47 -0.70 -1.73 16.36
C PRO A 47 -1.52 -2.67 15.48
N ALA A 48 -2.77 -2.29 15.17
CA ALA A 48 -3.69 -3.08 14.36
C ALA A 48 -3.78 -2.64 12.89
N ALA A 49 -2.98 -1.65 12.46
CA ALA A 49 -2.99 -1.23 11.07
C ALA A 49 -2.43 -2.34 10.17
N GLN A 50 -2.93 -2.37 8.93
CA GLN A 50 -2.45 -3.26 7.88
C GLN A 50 -2.26 -2.44 6.61
N PHE A 51 -1.25 -2.80 5.83
CA PHE A 51 -0.99 -2.19 4.54
C PHE A 51 -0.75 -3.28 3.51
N GLY A 52 -1.31 -3.13 2.31
CA GLY A 52 -1.04 -4.03 1.19
C GLY A 52 -1.24 -3.35 -0.16
N ILE A 53 -0.66 -3.94 -1.19
CA ILE A 53 -0.76 -3.45 -2.57
C ILE A 53 -1.41 -4.54 -3.42
N SER A 54 -2.30 -4.14 -4.33
CA SER A 54 -2.90 -5.08 -5.28
C SER A 54 -2.86 -4.56 -6.72
N GLY A 55 -3.06 -5.46 -7.68
CA GLY A 55 -3.25 -5.05 -9.08
C GLY A 55 -2.00 -4.54 -9.79
N LEU A 56 -0.80 -4.81 -9.27
CA LEU A 56 0.44 -4.35 -9.89
C LEU A 56 0.60 -4.88 -11.32
N GLN A 57 0.89 -3.95 -12.24
CA GLN A 57 1.41 -4.29 -13.57
C GLN A 57 2.84 -4.88 -13.45
N PRO A 58 3.30 -5.70 -14.43
CA PRO A 58 4.59 -6.40 -14.35
C PRO A 58 5.79 -5.49 -14.05
N TYR A 59 5.87 -4.34 -14.72
CA TYR A 59 6.93 -3.36 -14.49
C TYR A 59 6.91 -2.80 -13.05
N CYS A 60 5.74 -2.37 -12.58
CA CYS A 60 5.58 -1.86 -11.22
C CYS A 60 5.92 -2.91 -10.15
N ARG A 61 5.62 -4.18 -10.41
CA ARG A 61 6.02 -5.30 -9.54
C ARG A 61 7.54 -5.43 -9.48
N GLU A 62 8.22 -5.44 -10.63
CA GLU A 62 9.67 -5.55 -10.72
C GLU A 62 10.36 -4.42 -9.93
N VAL A 63 9.84 -3.18 -10.04
CA VAL A 63 10.34 -2.04 -9.27
C VAL A 63 10.26 -2.28 -7.76
N LEU A 64 9.17 -2.87 -7.25
CA LEU A 64 9.03 -3.19 -5.82
C LEU A 64 9.94 -4.35 -5.38
N GLU A 65 10.16 -5.33 -6.24
CA GLU A 65 11.01 -6.50 -5.96
C GLU A 65 12.51 -6.11 -5.93
N ILE A 66 12.95 -5.28 -6.87
CA ILE A 66 14.33 -4.75 -6.93
C ILE A 66 14.62 -3.87 -5.70
N THR A 67 13.63 -3.10 -5.25
CA THR A 67 13.75 -2.26 -4.05
C THR A 67 13.51 -3.01 -2.75
N HIS A 68 13.21 -4.32 -2.82
CA HIS A 68 12.90 -5.20 -1.69
C HIS A 68 11.69 -4.77 -0.85
N LEU A 69 10.83 -3.91 -1.41
CA LEU A 69 9.61 -3.44 -0.75
C LEU A 69 8.53 -4.52 -0.74
N ASP A 70 8.61 -5.50 -1.65
CA ASP A 70 7.80 -6.73 -1.64
C ASP A 70 7.94 -7.55 -0.35
N LYS A 71 9.06 -7.42 0.37
CA LYS A 71 9.28 -8.07 1.67
C LYS A 71 8.61 -7.35 2.84
N ILE A 72 8.26 -6.09 2.65
CA ILE A 72 7.68 -5.21 3.67
C ILE A 72 6.18 -5.09 3.45
N TRP A 73 5.76 -4.99 2.19
CA TRP A 73 4.38 -4.79 1.79
C TRP A 73 3.84 -6.05 1.11
N PRO A 74 2.82 -6.71 1.68
CA PRO A 74 2.20 -7.84 1.02
C PRO A 74 1.60 -7.42 -0.32
N LEU A 75 1.96 -8.18 -1.37
CA LEU A 75 1.54 -7.93 -2.75
C LEU A 75 0.47 -8.95 -3.17
N PHE A 76 -0.67 -8.46 -3.60
CA PHE A 76 -1.81 -9.28 -4.01
C PHE A 76 -2.09 -9.13 -5.50
N LYS A 77 -2.61 -10.19 -6.13
CA LYS A 77 -3.01 -10.14 -7.53
C LYS A 77 -4.26 -9.28 -7.75
N THR A 78 -5.19 -9.27 -6.80
CA THR A 78 -6.48 -8.58 -6.91
C THR A 78 -6.87 -7.91 -5.60
N ASN A 79 -7.71 -6.87 -5.67
CA ASN A 79 -8.28 -6.23 -4.48
C ASN A 79 -9.01 -7.23 -3.58
N GLN A 80 -9.74 -8.17 -4.18
CA GLN A 80 -10.49 -9.18 -3.43
C GLN A 80 -9.56 -10.09 -2.62
N ALA A 81 -8.40 -10.46 -3.17
CA ALA A 81 -7.40 -11.24 -2.44
C ALA A 81 -6.81 -10.44 -1.27
N ALA A 82 -6.54 -9.15 -1.47
CA ALA A 82 -6.04 -8.26 -0.42
C ALA A 82 -7.05 -8.10 0.72
N VAL A 83 -8.32 -7.82 0.40
CA VAL A 83 -9.40 -7.69 1.40
C VAL A 83 -9.58 -8.99 2.18
N LYS A 84 -9.55 -10.15 1.52
CA LYS A 84 -9.66 -11.44 2.21
C LYS A 84 -8.49 -11.71 3.16
N SER A 85 -7.29 -11.27 2.79
CA SER A 85 -6.09 -11.52 3.58
C SER A 85 -5.89 -10.54 4.73
N LEU A 86 -6.31 -9.29 4.58
CA LEU A 86 -6.06 -8.21 5.54
C LEU A 86 -7.31 -7.80 6.33
N GLY A 87 -8.50 -7.96 5.75
CA GLY A 87 -9.79 -7.53 6.29
C GLY A 87 -10.55 -8.56 7.10
N CYS A 88 -10.03 -9.78 7.26
CA CYS A 88 -10.59 -10.79 8.15
C CYS A 88 -9.80 -10.79 9.47
N GLY A 89 -10.15 -9.85 10.35
CA GLY A 89 -9.81 -9.83 11.78
C GLY A 89 -11.08 -9.64 12.60
#